data_AF-A0A941DKW1-F1
#
_entry.id   AF-A0A941DKW1-F1
#
_cell.length_a   1.000
_cell.length_b   1.000
_cell.length_c   1.000
_cell.angle_alpha   90.00
_cell.angle_beta   90.00
_cell.angle_gamma   90.00
#
_symmetry.space_group_name_H-M   'P 1'
#
loop_
_entity.id
_entity.type
_entity.pdbx_description
1 polymer ?
#
loop_
_entity_poly.entity_id
_entity_poly.type
_entity_poly.pdbx_seq_one_letter_code
_entity_poly.pdbx_strand_id
1 'polypeptide(L)'
;MKSPEIRKELSELTLHKRGIRLNLQLPTIESEDEIRLRSVEEVHQRLLALAGICVYPQHNTNSVQSIFSKQEQALLNGDLDEQSAQALQQNARHALCFLMWAAGLESKAGMPDQHSGQPDLEKIATASDNRILRLRSKTELLDWADLLYRFHWAVRHAHLQNRPVPGRLDAVAVEAWHRVANWLICYEDEVDWDLVSTETAG
;
A
#
# COMPACT_ATOMS: atom_id res chain seq x y z
N MET A 1 16.70 -17.20 -0.60
CA MET A 1 15.86 -16.40 -1.51
C MET A 1 14.68 -17.26 -1.92
N LYS A 2 13.45 -16.75 -1.82
CA LYS A 2 12.25 -17.47 -2.25
C LYS A 2 12.01 -17.20 -3.74
N SER A 3 11.83 -18.23 -4.56
CA SER A 3 11.58 -18.04 -6.00
C SER A 3 10.20 -17.39 -6.25
N PRO A 4 10.02 -16.70 -7.39
CA PRO A 4 8.72 -16.14 -7.75
C PRO A 4 7.58 -17.17 -7.82
N GLU A 5 7.85 -18.40 -8.25
CA GLU A 5 6.85 -19.48 -8.35
C GLU A 5 6.39 -19.94 -6.97
N ILE A 6 7.34 -20.19 -6.05
CA ILE A 6 7.00 -20.57 -4.67
C ILE A 6 6.22 -19.44 -3.99
N ARG A 7 6.56 -18.18 -4.28
CA ARG A 7 5.84 -17.02 -3.75
C ARG A 7 4.40 -16.99 -4.23
N LYS A 8 4.19 -17.15 -5.54
CA LYS A 8 2.87 -17.29 -6.17
C LYS A 8 2.04 -18.41 -5.53
N GLU A 9 2.61 -19.60 -5.37
CA GLU A 9 1.92 -20.75 -4.77
C GLU A 9 1.47 -20.47 -3.33
N LEU A 10 2.32 -19.82 -2.52
CA LEU A 10 1.98 -19.46 -1.14
C LEU A 10 0.89 -18.39 -1.05
N SER A 11 0.92 -17.41 -1.95
CA SER A 11 -0.14 -16.41 -2.07
C SER A 11 -1.46 -17.05 -2.47
N GLU A 12 -1.45 -17.92 -3.48
CA GLU A 12 -2.64 -18.67 -3.93
C GLU A 12 -3.20 -19.57 -2.83
N LEU A 13 -2.35 -20.23 -2.05
CA LEU A 13 -2.78 -20.99 -0.87
C LEU A 13 -3.45 -20.08 0.17
N THR A 14 -2.96 -18.85 0.35
CA THR A 14 -3.56 -17.86 1.25
C THR A 14 -4.94 -17.43 0.77
N LEU A 15 -5.10 -17.16 -0.53
CA LEU A 15 -6.41 -16.88 -1.13
C LEU A 15 -7.37 -18.06 -0.96
N HIS A 16 -6.91 -19.28 -1.25
CA HIS A 16 -7.71 -20.49 -1.17
C HIS A 16 -8.24 -20.74 0.25
N LYS A 17 -7.38 -20.62 1.27
CA LYS A 17 -7.77 -20.74 2.69
C LYS A 17 -8.84 -19.72 3.11
N ARG A 18 -8.98 -18.61 2.39
CA ARG A 18 -9.98 -17.57 2.63
C ARG A 18 -11.24 -17.72 1.76
N GLY A 19 -11.33 -18.79 0.98
CA GLY A 19 -12.44 -19.01 0.04
C GLY A 19 -12.46 -18.00 -1.12
N ILE A 20 -11.32 -17.38 -1.44
CA ILE A 20 -11.20 -16.46 -2.57
C ILE A 20 -10.85 -17.27 -3.81
N ARG A 21 -11.52 -16.97 -4.94
CA ARG A 21 -11.24 -17.59 -6.23
C ARG A 21 -9.82 -17.29 -6.68
N LEU A 22 -9.13 -18.31 -7.18
CA LEU A 22 -7.80 -18.19 -7.78
C LEU A 22 -7.88 -17.89 -9.27
N ASN A 23 -6.91 -17.12 -9.77
CA ASN A 23 -6.58 -17.04 -11.18
C ASN A 23 -5.15 -17.55 -11.39
N LEU A 24 -5.03 -18.82 -11.78
CA LEU A 24 -3.74 -19.47 -11.97
C LEU A 24 -2.95 -18.92 -13.17
N GLN A 25 -3.61 -18.18 -14.07
CA GLN A 25 -2.99 -17.56 -15.24
C GLN A 25 -2.28 -16.25 -14.91
N LEU A 26 -2.47 -15.68 -13.71
CA LEU A 26 -1.73 -14.49 -13.31
C LEU A 26 -0.23 -14.78 -13.33
N PRO A 27 0.60 -13.92 -13.95
CA PRO A 27 2.04 -14.09 -13.96
C PRO A 27 2.63 -14.02 -12.54
N THR A 28 3.87 -14.49 -12.42
CA THR A 28 4.71 -14.18 -11.26
C THR A 28 5.18 -12.73 -11.36
N ILE A 29 5.49 -12.12 -10.22
CA ILE A 29 6.24 -10.86 -10.18
C ILE A 29 7.75 -11.11 -10.23
N GLU A 30 8.53 -10.05 -10.33
CA GLU A 30 9.99 -10.05 -10.38
C GLU A 30 10.63 -10.73 -9.15
N SER A 31 11.83 -11.28 -9.35
CA SER A 31 12.62 -11.87 -8.28
C SER A 31 13.37 -10.82 -7.44
N GLU A 32 13.95 -11.26 -6.31
CA GLU A 32 14.70 -10.37 -5.40
C GLU A 32 15.92 -9.71 -6.07
N ASP A 33 16.50 -10.35 -7.09
CA ASP A 33 17.68 -9.87 -7.81
C ASP A 33 17.34 -8.82 -8.89
N GLU A 34 16.08 -8.78 -9.32
CA GLU A 34 15.61 -7.86 -10.37
C GLU A 34 15.10 -6.53 -9.80
N ILE A 35 14.67 -6.52 -8.54
CA ILE A 35 14.08 -5.32 -7.93
C ILE A 35 15.09 -4.48 -7.13
N ARG A 36 14.73 -3.21 -6.93
CA ARG A 36 15.34 -2.31 -5.95
C ARG A 36 14.30 -1.96 -4.89
N LEU A 37 14.78 -1.50 -3.74
CA LEU A 37 13.87 -0.98 -2.71
C LEU A 37 14.02 0.53 -2.62
N ARG A 38 12.93 1.20 -2.25
CA ARG A 38 12.98 2.58 -1.78
C ARG A 38 13.94 2.72 -0.62
N SER A 39 14.64 3.84 -0.60
CA SER A 39 15.51 4.21 0.51
C SER A 39 14.71 4.51 1.77
N VAL A 40 15.37 4.42 2.93
CA VAL A 40 14.78 4.79 4.22
C VAL A 40 14.27 6.23 4.21
N GLU A 41 14.97 7.12 3.52
CA GLU A 41 14.58 8.53 3.41
C GLU A 41 13.30 8.71 2.61
N GLU A 42 13.19 8.08 1.44
CA GLU A 42 11.96 8.12 0.64
C GLU A 42 10.77 7.56 1.44
N VAL A 43 10.95 6.43 2.12
CA VAL A 43 9.90 5.81 2.97
C VAL A 43 9.50 6.74 4.11
N HIS A 44 10.46 7.40 4.76
CA HIS A 44 10.20 8.35 5.82
C HIS A 44 9.38 9.55 5.33
N GLN A 45 9.77 10.15 4.21
CA GLN A 45 9.02 11.25 3.61
C GLN A 45 7.60 10.82 3.25
N ARG A 46 7.44 9.64 2.65
CA ARG A 46 6.12 9.13 2.27
C ARG A 46 5.22 8.87 3.49
N LEU A 47 5.79 8.37 4.59
CA LEU A 47 5.10 8.22 5.89
C LEU A 47 4.58 9.58 6.40
N LEU A 48 5.44 10.60 6.45
CA LEU A 48 5.08 11.92 6.95
C LEU A 48 3.99 12.57 6.11
N ALA A 49 4.09 12.46 4.78
CA ALA A 49 3.13 13.03 3.87
C ALA A 49 1.77 12.31 3.99
N LEU A 50 1.71 10.97 4.02
CA LEU A 50 0.46 10.25 4.26
C LEU A 50 -0.16 10.57 5.64
N ALA A 51 0.67 10.72 6.69
CA ALA A 51 0.21 11.13 8.01
C ALA A 51 -0.40 12.53 7.99
N GLY A 52 0.23 13.48 7.29
CA GLY A 52 -0.31 14.83 7.09
C GLY A 52 -1.69 14.82 6.44
N ILE A 53 -1.90 13.98 5.43
CA ILE A 53 -3.20 13.82 4.76
C ILE A 53 -4.25 13.21 5.69
N CYS A 54 -3.87 12.25 6.53
CA CYS A 54 -4.78 11.62 7.49
C CYS A 54 -5.36 12.60 8.52
N VAL A 55 -4.58 13.62 8.89
CA VAL A 55 -4.94 14.61 9.92
C VAL A 55 -5.43 15.95 9.37
N TYR A 56 -5.38 16.16 8.05
CA TYR A 56 -5.91 17.38 7.43
C TYR A 56 -7.44 17.51 7.65
N PRO A 57 -7.97 18.72 7.92
CA PRO A 57 -7.30 20.02 8.04
C PRO A 57 -6.90 20.39 9.48
N GLN A 58 -6.87 19.43 10.41
CA GLN A 58 -6.75 19.67 11.85
C GLN A 58 -5.36 20.19 12.26
N HIS A 59 -4.33 19.88 11.46
CA HIS A 59 -2.94 20.28 11.73
C HIS A 59 -2.30 21.00 10.53
N ASN A 60 -1.39 21.93 10.83
CA ASN A 60 -0.62 22.64 9.81
C ASN A 60 0.42 21.71 9.18
N THR A 61 0.37 21.54 7.86
CA THR A 61 1.25 20.68 7.07
C THR A 61 2.35 21.43 6.31
N ASN A 62 2.53 22.74 6.55
CA ASN A 62 3.47 23.58 5.80
C ASN A 62 4.93 23.10 5.86
N SER A 63 5.35 22.46 6.96
CA SER A 63 6.72 21.96 7.13
C SER A 63 7.07 20.78 6.21
N VAL A 64 6.06 20.10 5.66
CA VAL A 64 6.20 18.91 4.81
C VAL A 64 5.59 19.12 3.42
N GLN A 65 5.42 20.37 2.99
CA GLN A 65 4.76 20.66 1.71
C GLN A 65 5.48 20.06 0.49
N SER A 66 6.82 20.01 0.52
CA SER A 66 7.63 19.56 -0.62
C SER A 66 7.56 18.05 -0.88
N ILE A 67 6.97 17.26 0.03
CA ILE A 67 6.92 15.80 -0.05
C ILE A 67 5.52 15.27 -0.41
N PHE A 68 4.51 16.13 -0.55
CA PHE A 68 3.18 15.74 -1.01
C PHE A 68 3.14 15.49 -2.52
N SER A 69 2.37 14.49 -2.93
CA SER A 69 2.05 14.23 -4.33
C SER A 69 1.09 15.29 -4.89
N LYS A 70 0.80 15.25 -6.19
CA LYS A 70 -0.08 16.22 -6.83
C LYS A 70 -1.51 16.11 -6.32
N GLN A 71 -2.01 14.89 -6.15
CA GLN A 71 -3.36 14.66 -5.59
C GLN A 71 -3.46 15.16 -4.16
N GLU A 72 -2.41 14.97 -3.37
CA GLU A 72 -2.33 15.43 -1.99
C GLU A 72 -2.27 16.95 -1.90
N GLN A 73 -1.51 17.61 -2.78
CA GLN A 73 -1.50 19.07 -2.90
C GLN A 73 -2.87 19.61 -3.29
N ALA A 74 -3.59 18.96 -4.22
CA ALA A 74 -4.94 19.34 -4.59
C ALA A 74 -5.91 19.30 -3.40
N LEU A 75 -5.80 18.30 -2.51
CA LEU A 75 -6.56 18.28 -1.25
C LEU A 75 -6.21 19.48 -0.37
N LEU A 76 -4.92 19.73 -0.14
CA LEU A 76 -4.46 20.78 0.77
C LEU A 76 -4.86 22.18 0.31
N ASN A 77 -4.89 22.40 -1.00
CA ASN A 77 -5.30 23.65 -1.64
C ASN A 77 -6.82 23.85 -1.67
N GLY A 78 -7.61 22.81 -1.38
CA GLY A 78 -9.07 22.84 -1.49
C GLY A 78 -9.57 22.69 -2.92
N ASP A 79 -8.79 22.08 -3.81
CA ASP A 79 -9.13 21.88 -5.23
C ASP A 79 -10.03 20.64 -5.45
N LEU A 80 -10.25 19.82 -4.41
CA LEU A 80 -11.07 18.60 -4.48
C LEU A 80 -12.47 18.84 -3.89
N ASP A 81 -13.47 18.16 -4.46
CA ASP A 81 -14.80 18.06 -3.83
C ASP A 81 -14.75 17.19 -2.55
N GLU A 82 -15.80 17.29 -1.73
CA GLU A 82 -15.87 16.60 -0.44
C GLU A 82 -15.72 15.07 -0.57
N GLN A 83 -16.33 14.48 -1.60
CA GLN A 83 -16.29 13.03 -1.81
C GLN A 83 -14.88 12.56 -2.18
N SER A 84 -14.21 13.28 -3.09
CA SER A 84 -12.85 13.02 -3.54
C SER A 84 -11.85 13.24 -2.41
N ALA A 85 -12.05 14.28 -1.60
CA ALA A 85 -11.26 14.53 -0.40
C ALA A 85 -11.38 13.38 0.62
N GLN A 86 -12.61 12.94 0.92
CA GLN A 86 -12.84 11.82 1.84
C GLN A 86 -12.23 10.50 1.31
N ALA A 87 -12.38 10.23 0.01
CA ALA A 87 -11.81 9.04 -0.63
C ALA A 87 -10.27 9.05 -0.57
N LEU A 88 -9.63 10.18 -0.87
CA LEU A 88 -8.18 10.32 -0.79
C LEU A 88 -7.68 10.13 0.66
N GLN A 89 -8.36 10.73 1.63
CA GLN A 89 -8.01 10.56 3.04
C GLN A 89 -8.19 9.11 3.52
N GLN A 90 -9.25 8.43 3.08
CA GLN A 90 -9.46 7.02 3.40
C GLN A 90 -8.36 6.15 2.79
N ASN A 91 -8.02 6.38 1.52
CA ASN A 91 -6.91 5.69 0.85
C ASN A 91 -5.59 5.92 1.58
N ALA A 92 -5.29 7.17 1.95
CA ALA A 92 -4.09 7.54 2.70
C ALA A 92 -3.99 6.83 4.06
N ARG A 93 -5.11 6.67 4.78
CA ARG A 93 -5.14 5.90 6.04
C ARG A 93 -4.76 4.43 5.82
N HIS A 94 -5.34 3.78 4.82
CA HIS A 94 -5.00 2.39 4.51
C HIS A 94 -3.55 2.24 4.05
N ALA A 95 -3.08 3.13 3.18
CA ALA A 95 -1.69 3.15 2.72
C ALA A 95 -0.73 3.35 3.90
N LEU A 96 -1.04 4.27 4.81
CA LEU A 96 -0.23 4.57 5.99
C LEU A 96 -0.10 3.35 6.92
N CYS A 97 -1.19 2.63 7.19
CA CYS A 97 -1.16 1.42 8.01
C CYS A 97 -0.16 0.38 7.47
N PHE A 98 -0.20 0.12 6.17
CA PHE A 98 0.71 -0.85 5.56
C PHE A 98 2.15 -0.32 5.50
N LEU A 99 2.33 0.97 5.20
CA LEU A 99 3.65 1.60 5.16
C LEU A 99 4.32 1.63 6.55
N MET A 100 3.56 1.81 7.63
CA MET A 100 4.07 1.71 9.00
C MET A 100 4.61 0.31 9.31
N TRP A 101 3.94 -0.75 8.88
CA TRP A 101 4.47 -2.11 9.00
C TRP A 101 5.73 -2.30 8.15
N ALA A 102 5.71 -1.81 6.91
CA ALA A 102 6.85 -1.87 6.00
C ALA A 102 8.08 -1.12 6.54
N ALA A 103 7.85 -0.04 7.30
CA ALA A 103 8.88 0.77 7.93
C ALA A 103 9.35 0.24 9.31
N GLY A 104 8.73 -0.84 9.81
CA GLY A 104 9.09 -1.48 11.08
C GLY A 104 8.45 -0.84 12.32
N LEU A 105 7.51 0.09 12.15
CA LEU A 105 6.75 0.72 13.25
C LEU A 105 5.63 -0.20 13.78
N GLU A 106 5.18 -1.13 12.94
CA GLU A 106 4.24 -2.18 13.33
C GLU A 106 4.83 -3.57 13.20
N SER A 107 4.53 -4.44 14.17
CA SER A 107 5.05 -5.82 14.21
C SER A 107 4.44 -6.74 13.16
N LYS A 108 3.19 -6.47 12.74
CA LYS A 108 2.42 -7.27 11.77
C LYS A 108 1.67 -6.34 10.83
N ALA A 109 1.59 -6.70 9.54
CA ALA A 109 0.82 -5.94 8.56
C ALA A 109 -0.69 -6.04 8.84
N GLY A 110 -1.16 -7.21 9.27
CA GLY A 110 -2.59 -7.50 9.40
C GLY A 110 -3.16 -8.06 8.08
N MET A 111 -4.37 -7.64 7.73
CA MET A 111 -5.04 -7.96 6.47
C MET A 111 -5.72 -6.70 5.93
N PRO A 112 -5.80 -6.49 4.60
CA PRO A 112 -6.56 -5.40 4.00
C PRO A 112 -8.05 -5.74 3.99
N ASP A 113 -8.64 -5.83 5.17
CA ASP A 113 -10.07 -6.07 5.38
C ASP A 113 -10.74 -4.90 6.11
N GLN A 114 -12.04 -5.01 6.36
CA GLN A 114 -12.83 -3.97 7.04
C GLN A 114 -12.38 -3.70 8.49
N HIS A 115 -11.51 -4.54 9.05
CA HIS A 115 -10.92 -4.37 10.37
C HIS A 115 -9.44 -3.95 10.31
N SER A 116 -8.95 -3.58 9.13
CA SER A 116 -7.66 -2.90 8.99
C SER A 116 -7.61 -1.76 10.01
N GLY A 117 -6.66 -1.83 10.94
CA GLY A 117 -6.57 -0.89 12.05
C GLY A 117 -6.40 0.56 11.57
N GLN A 118 -6.60 1.51 12.48
CA GLN A 118 -6.23 2.90 12.24
C GLN A 118 -4.72 3.06 12.43
N PRO A 119 -4.06 3.94 11.66
CA PRO A 119 -2.63 4.16 11.83
C PRO A 119 -2.38 4.84 13.18
N ASP A 120 -1.40 4.35 13.93
CA ASP A 120 -0.96 4.95 15.19
C ASP A 120 -0.07 6.17 14.87
N LEU A 121 -0.72 7.35 14.82
CA LEU A 121 -0.06 8.61 14.49
C LEU A 121 0.98 9.05 15.53
N GLU A 122 0.89 8.56 16.79
CA GLU A 122 1.89 8.89 17.81
C GLU A 122 3.24 8.26 17.46
N LYS A 123 3.24 7.02 16.95
CA LYS A 123 4.47 6.36 16.47
C LYS A 123 5.12 7.12 15.32
N ILE A 124 4.33 7.73 14.45
CA ILE A 124 4.86 8.54 13.33
C ILE A 124 5.44 9.86 13.84
N ALA A 125 4.79 10.51 14.81
CA ALA A 125 5.33 11.70 15.44
C ALA A 125 6.70 11.42 16.11
N THR A 126 6.86 10.26 16.73
CA THR A 126 8.17 9.82 17.27
C THR A 126 9.18 9.45 16.18
N ALA A 127 8.73 9.17 14.96
CA ALA A 127 9.56 8.81 13.82
C ALA A 127 10.16 10.01 13.07
N SER A 128 10.15 11.20 13.66
CA SER A 128 10.82 12.40 13.09
C SER A 128 12.31 12.19 12.76
N ASP A 129 12.95 11.22 13.41
CA ASP A 129 14.27 10.71 13.09
C ASP A 129 14.16 9.39 12.31
N ASN A 130 14.47 9.43 11.00
CA ASN A 130 14.40 8.25 10.13
C ASN A 130 15.31 7.09 10.59
N ARG A 131 16.29 7.33 11.48
CA ARG A 131 17.20 6.31 12.02
C ARG A 131 16.48 5.28 12.89
N ILE A 132 15.26 5.54 13.34
CA ILE A 132 14.47 4.55 14.07
C ILE A 132 13.80 3.52 13.14
N LEU A 133 13.67 3.85 11.84
CA LEU A 133 12.99 2.99 10.88
C LEU A 133 13.82 1.73 10.60
N ARG A 134 13.13 0.61 10.49
CA ARG A 134 13.71 -0.71 10.18
C ARG A 134 12.88 -1.31 9.07
N LEU A 135 13.25 -0.99 7.83
CA LEU A 135 12.50 -1.46 6.66
C LEU A 135 12.45 -2.98 6.62
N ARG A 136 11.31 -3.51 6.19
CA ARG A 136 11.12 -4.94 5.94
C ARG A 136 12.05 -5.43 4.83
N SER A 137 12.39 -6.71 4.89
CA SER A 137 13.28 -7.33 3.91
C SER A 137 12.64 -7.36 2.52
N LYS A 138 13.48 -7.44 1.46
CA LYS A 138 13.01 -7.68 0.08
C LYS A 138 12.07 -8.88 0.01
N THR A 139 12.41 -9.98 0.69
CA THR A 139 11.58 -11.19 0.72
C THR A 139 10.20 -10.92 1.29
N GLU A 140 10.09 -10.23 2.43
CA GLU A 140 8.79 -9.91 3.04
C GLU A 140 7.96 -8.95 2.18
N LEU A 141 8.59 -7.93 1.58
CA LEU A 141 7.90 -6.96 0.74
C LEU A 141 7.37 -7.60 -0.55
N LEU A 142 8.17 -8.43 -1.22
CA LEU A 142 7.72 -9.18 -2.39
C LEU A 142 6.62 -10.20 -2.04
N ASP A 143 6.69 -10.85 -0.88
CA ASP A 143 5.64 -11.77 -0.42
C ASP A 143 4.29 -11.04 -0.34
N TRP A 144 4.29 -9.81 0.15
CA TRP A 144 3.11 -8.97 0.17
C TRP A 144 2.72 -8.42 -1.21
N ALA A 145 3.67 -7.98 -2.02
CA ALA A 145 3.38 -7.48 -3.37
C ALA A 145 2.66 -8.54 -4.20
N ASP A 146 3.15 -9.78 -4.19
CA ASP A 146 2.56 -10.92 -4.90
C ASP A 146 1.16 -11.29 -4.37
N LEU A 147 0.98 -11.25 -3.05
CA LEU A 147 -0.30 -11.50 -2.39
C LEU A 147 -1.32 -10.41 -2.70
N LEU A 148 -0.90 -9.15 -2.66
CA LEU A 148 -1.73 -7.97 -2.92
C LEU A 148 -2.12 -7.88 -4.39
N TYR A 149 -1.22 -8.23 -5.32
CA TYR A 149 -1.52 -8.37 -6.74
C TYR A 149 -2.70 -9.34 -6.96
N ARG A 150 -2.67 -10.51 -6.31
CA ARG A 150 -3.73 -11.53 -6.39
C ARG A 150 -5.02 -11.11 -5.70
N PHE A 151 -4.95 -10.49 -4.53
CA PHE A 151 -6.13 -9.92 -3.88
C PHE A 151 -6.77 -8.83 -4.73
N HIS A 152 -5.97 -7.93 -5.30
CA HIS A 152 -6.47 -6.83 -6.10
C HIS A 152 -7.14 -7.34 -7.38
N TRP A 153 -6.57 -8.36 -8.03
CA TRP A 153 -7.24 -9.03 -9.14
C TRP A 153 -8.60 -9.61 -8.71
N ALA A 154 -8.67 -10.30 -7.58
CA ALA A 154 -9.90 -10.92 -7.10
C ALA A 154 -10.99 -9.89 -6.78
N VAL A 155 -10.60 -8.74 -6.18
CA VAL A 155 -11.49 -7.60 -5.93
C VAL A 155 -12.00 -7.01 -7.24
N ARG A 156 -11.12 -6.70 -8.19
CA ARG A 156 -11.49 -6.13 -9.50
C ARG A 156 -12.38 -7.07 -10.30
N HIS A 157 -12.06 -8.36 -10.32
CA HIS A 157 -12.90 -9.37 -10.95
C HIS A 157 -14.29 -9.44 -10.30
N ALA A 158 -14.41 -9.34 -8.97
CA ALA A 158 -15.70 -9.32 -8.30
C ALA A 158 -16.53 -8.08 -8.73
N HIS A 159 -15.92 -6.90 -8.77
CA HIS A 159 -16.58 -5.67 -9.25
C HIS A 159 -17.06 -5.80 -10.71
N LEU A 160 -16.21 -6.29 -11.62
CA LEU A 160 -16.58 -6.53 -13.03
C LEU A 160 -17.76 -7.49 -13.18
N GLN A 161 -17.90 -8.43 -12.25
CA GLN A 161 -18.98 -9.42 -12.24
C GLN A 161 -20.19 -8.97 -11.40
N ASN A 162 -20.22 -7.74 -10.89
CA ASN A 162 -21.23 -7.21 -9.97
C ASN A 162 -21.46 -8.14 -8.75
N ARG A 163 -20.36 -8.66 -8.19
CA ARG A 163 -20.35 -9.53 -7.01
C ARG A 163 -19.76 -8.81 -5.80
N PRO A 164 -20.13 -9.20 -4.57
CA PRO A 164 -19.51 -8.65 -3.37
C PRO A 164 -18.01 -8.98 -3.34
N VAL A 165 -17.23 -8.07 -2.74
CA VAL A 165 -15.79 -8.24 -2.52
C VAL A 165 -15.53 -9.54 -1.74
N PRO A 166 -14.65 -10.43 -2.23
CA PRO A 166 -14.49 -11.76 -1.65
C PRO A 166 -13.65 -11.74 -0.38
N GLY A 167 -13.77 -12.79 0.44
CA GLY A 167 -12.86 -13.04 1.57
C GLY A 167 -12.82 -11.94 2.64
N ARG A 168 -13.93 -11.18 2.79
CA ARG A 168 -14.07 -10.02 3.68
C ARG A 168 -13.05 -8.90 3.44
N LEU A 169 -12.39 -8.90 2.28
CA LEU A 169 -11.44 -7.85 1.93
C LEU A 169 -12.16 -6.50 1.80
N ASP A 170 -11.40 -5.43 2.01
CA ASP A 170 -11.84 -4.07 1.70
C ASP A 170 -11.15 -3.61 0.40
N ALA A 171 -11.94 -3.18 -0.57
CA ALA A 171 -11.43 -2.85 -1.90
C ALA A 171 -10.45 -1.67 -1.86
N VAL A 172 -10.75 -0.64 -1.07
CA VAL A 172 -9.92 0.56 -0.94
C VAL A 172 -8.62 0.22 -0.22
N ALA A 173 -8.69 -0.62 0.83
CA ALA A 173 -7.51 -1.09 1.54
C ALA A 173 -6.59 -1.93 0.67
N VAL A 174 -7.15 -2.88 -0.11
CA VAL A 174 -6.38 -3.73 -1.02
C VAL A 174 -5.65 -2.89 -2.06
N GLU A 175 -6.33 -1.93 -2.69
CA GLU A 175 -5.72 -1.04 -3.68
C GLU A 175 -4.60 -0.19 -3.04
N ALA A 176 -4.88 0.43 -1.89
CA ALA A 176 -3.91 1.26 -1.19
C ALA A 176 -2.65 0.47 -0.80
N TRP A 177 -2.81 -0.73 -0.25
CA TRP A 177 -1.70 -1.59 0.15
C TRP A 177 -0.90 -2.06 -1.06
N HIS A 178 -1.58 -2.45 -2.15
CA HIS A 178 -0.92 -2.85 -3.39
C HIS A 178 -0.08 -1.70 -3.96
N ARG A 179 -0.60 -0.48 -3.96
CA ARG A 179 0.16 0.71 -4.38
C ARG A 179 1.41 0.92 -3.53
N VAL A 180 1.28 0.83 -2.20
CA VAL A 180 2.44 0.94 -1.30
C VAL A 180 3.46 -0.16 -1.60
N ALA A 181 3.02 -1.41 -1.75
CA ALA A 181 3.91 -2.53 -2.04
C ALA A 181 4.69 -2.31 -3.36
N ASN A 182 4.00 -1.92 -4.43
CA ASN A 182 4.62 -1.63 -5.74
C ASN A 182 5.58 -0.44 -5.66
N TRP A 183 5.20 0.62 -4.96
CA TRP A 183 6.05 1.78 -4.75
C TRP A 183 7.34 1.44 -3.98
N LEU A 184 7.22 0.61 -2.93
CA LEU A 184 8.35 0.18 -2.09
C LEU A 184 9.37 -0.67 -2.86
N ILE A 185 8.92 -1.49 -3.79
CA ILE A 185 9.78 -2.36 -4.63
C ILE A 185 10.21 -1.69 -5.95
N CYS A 186 9.94 -0.39 -6.10
CA CYS A 186 10.22 0.37 -7.33
C CYS A 186 9.68 -0.32 -8.59
N TYR A 187 8.45 -0.84 -8.51
CA TYR A 187 7.79 -1.48 -9.66
C TYR A 187 7.76 -0.53 -10.87
N GLU A 188 8.20 -1.03 -12.03
CA GLU A 188 8.38 -0.26 -13.27
C GLU A 188 9.25 1.00 -13.15
N ASP A 189 10.12 1.08 -12.13
CA ASP A 189 10.95 2.24 -11.80
C ASP A 189 10.14 3.56 -11.60
N GLU A 190 8.82 3.49 -11.41
CA GLU A 190 7.96 4.67 -11.25
C GLU A 190 8.25 5.38 -9.92
N VAL A 191 8.56 6.67 -9.98
CA VAL A 191 8.95 7.52 -8.84
C VAL A 191 7.77 8.30 -8.28
N ASP A 192 6.84 8.72 -9.13
CA ASP A 192 5.68 9.51 -8.75
C ASP A 192 4.64 8.61 -8.04
N TRP A 193 4.39 8.92 -6.76
CA TRP A 193 3.42 8.22 -5.93
C TRP A 193 2.02 8.11 -6.56
N ASP A 194 1.60 9.14 -7.30
CA ASP A 194 0.27 9.17 -7.92
C ASP A 194 0.19 8.29 -9.17
N LEU A 195 1.34 7.90 -9.74
CA LEU A 195 1.44 7.15 -11.00
C LEU A 195 1.80 5.67 -10.80
N VAL A 196 2.11 5.25 -9.57
CA VAL A 196 2.42 3.85 -9.25
C VAL A 196 1.28 2.94 -9.70
N SER A 197 1.58 2.09 -10.68
CA SER A 197 0.60 1.17 -11.23
C SER A 197 0.14 0.15 -10.19
N THR A 198 -1.15 -0.12 -10.19
CA THR A 198 -1.78 -1.25 -9.47
C THR A 198 -2.59 -2.11 -10.43
N GLU A 199 -2.24 -2.06 -11.71
CA GLU A 199 -2.90 -2.86 -12.74
C GLU A 199 -2.76 -4.35 -12.45
N THR A 200 -3.84 -5.09 -12.73
CA THR A 200 -3.95 -6.52 -12.43
C THR A 200 -4.33 -7.34 -13.65
N ALA A 201 -4.43 -6.68 -14.81
CA ALA A 201 -4.72 -7.29 -16.09
C ALA A 201 -3.50 -7.04 -16.99
N GLY A 202 -2.80 -8.11 -17.35
CA GLY A 202 -1.98 -8.16 -18.56
C GLY A 202 -2.79 -8.77 -19.70
#